data_AF-A0A8H7GGL1-F1
#
_entry.id   AF-A0A8H7GGL1-F1
#
_cell.length_a   1.000
_cell.length_b   1.000
_cell.length_c   1.000
_cell.angle_alpha   90.00
_cell.angle_beta   90.00
_cell.angle_gamma   90.00
#
_symmetry.space_group_name_H-M   'P 1'
#
loop_
_entity.id
_entity.type
_entity.pdbx_description
1 polymer ?
#
loop_
_entity_poly.entity_id
_entity_poly.type
_entity_poly.pdbx_seq_one_letter_code
_entity_poly.pdbx_strand_id
1 'polypeptide(L)'
;MRQILYLSGITITGLGAAWIVLDPEYGKPTHRGARTKVFIGLGLSAVFPVTHLFVTHGFSKLIQEMGIGWLITSGGFYIFGALL
;
A
#
# COMPACT_ATOMS: atom_id res chain seq x y z
N MET A 1 14.14 14.76 1.14
CA MET A 1 13.07 14.26 2.03
C MET A 1 13.59 13.04 2.77
N ARG A 2 13.43 12.94 4.11
CA ARG A 2 14.03 11.87 4.92
C ARG A 2 13.23 10.56 4.76
N GLN A 3 13.90 9.44 4.45
CA GLN A 3 13.29 8.09 4.35
C GLN A 3 12.43 7.72 5.57
N ILE A 4 12.79 8.27 6.74
CA ILE A 4 12.07 8.15 8.00
C ILE A 4 10.58 8.53 7.88
N LEU A 5 10.22 9.50 7.03
CA LEU A 5 8.82 9.91 6.86
C LEU A 5 7.98 8.82 6.17
N TYR A 6 8.55 8.13 5.18
CA TYR A 6 7.84 7.04 4.51
C TYR A 6 7.76 5.80 5.39
N LEU A 7 8.84 5.49 6.11
CA LEU A 7 8.87 4.38 7.07
C LEU A 7 7.88 4.59 8.21
N SER A 8 7.89 5.77 8.83
CA SER A 8 6.90 6.10 9.86
C SER A 8 5.46 6.05 9.33
N GLY A 9 5.22 6.56 8.12
CA GLY A 9 3.91 6.50 7.47
C GLY A 9 3.39 5.07 7.30
N ILE A 10 4.19 4.17 6.71
CA ILE A 10 3.77 2.77 6.51
C ILE A 10 3.61 2.04 7.85
N THR A 11 4.47 2.31 8.83
CA THR A 11 4.36 1.73 10.17
C THR A 11 3.07 2.17 10.87
N ILE A 12 2.74 3.46 10.87
CA ILE A 12 1.50 3.97 11.48
C ILE A 12 0.27 3.38 10.80
N THR A 13 0.25 3.38 9.46
CA THR A 13 -0.87 2.84 8.69
C THR A 13 -1.02 1.33 8.92
N GLY A 14 0.09 0.61 9.02
CA GLY A 14 0.13 -0.82 9.34
C GLY A 14 -0.35 -1.12 10.76
N LEU A 15 -0.01 -0.30 11.75
CA LEU A 15 -0.54 -0.42 13.11
C LEU A 15 -2.05 -0.17 13.16
N GLY A 16 -2.55 0.82 12.42
CA GLY A 16 -3.99 1.06 12.27
C GLY A 16 -4.72 -0.13 11.64
N ALA A 17 -4.15 -0.71 10.58
CA ALA A 17 -4.69 -1.91 9.96
C ALA A 17 -4.68 -3.11 10.91
N ALA A 18 -3.58 -3.31 11.67
CA ALA A 18 -3.48 -4.38 12.66
C ALA A 18 -4.55 -4.24 13.75
N TRP A 19 -4.77 -3.01 14.25
CA TRP A 19 -5.81 -2.76 15.25
C TRP A 19 -7.21 -3.12 14.74
N ILE A 20 -7.53 -2.80 13.48
CA ILE A 20 -8.83 -3.17 12.87
C ILE A 20 -8.93 -4.69 12.67
N VAL A 21 -7.86 -5.35 12.24
CA VAL A 21 -7.84 -6.79 11.96
C VAL A 21 -7.97 -7.63 13.24
N LEU A 22 -7.46 -7.12 14.37
CA LEU A 22 -7.53 -7.78 15.67
C LEU A 22 -8.91 -7.68 16.32
N ASP A 23 -9.80 -6.84 15.80
CA ASP A 23 -11.16 -6.73 16.31
C ASP A 23 -11.99 -8.00 16.01
N PRO A 24 -12.63 -8.63 17.01
CA PRO A 24 -13.41 -9.86 16.81
C PRO A 24 -14.58 -9.71 15.82
N GLU A 25 -15.15 -8.51 15.67
CA GLU A 25 -16.23 -8.21 14.73
C GLU A 25 -15.74 -8.36 13.28
N TYR A 26 -14.50 -7.96 13.02
CA TYR A 26 -13.85 -8.05 11.71
C TYR A 26 -13.69 -9.50 11.23
N GLY A 27 -13.60 -10.46 12.14
CA GLY A 27 -13.55 -11.89 11.84
C GLY A 27 -14.85 -12.46 11.27
N LYS A 28 -15.98 -11.78 11.45
CA LYS A 28 -17.30 -12.29 11.04
C LYS A 28 -17.45 -12.36 9.51
N PRO A 29 -18.19 -13.36 8.98
CA PRO A 29 -18.42 -13.48 7.54
C PRO A 29 -19.10 -12.25 6.90
N THR A 30 -19.89 -11.51 7.68
CA THR A 30 -20.54 -10.25 7.27
C THR A 30 -19.53 -9.15 6.90
N HIS A 31 -18.32 -9.20 7.47
CA HIS A 31 -17.28 -8.18 7.27
C HIS A 31 -16.26 -8.57 6.19
N ARG A 32 -16.53 -9.58 5.36
CA ARG A 32 -15.66 -9.99 4.23
C ARG A 32 -15.16 -8.82 3.40
N GLY A 33 -16.05 -7.91 3.00
CA GLY A 33 -15.69 -6.72 2.21
C GLY A 33 -14.89 -5.67 2.98
N ALA A 34 -15.04 -5.58 4.30
CA ALA A 34 -14.19 -4.72 5.12
C ALA A 34 -12.74 -5.21 5.09
N ARG A 35 -12.53 -6.53 5.02
CA ARG A 35 -11.18 -7.10 4.98
C ARG A 35 -10.40 -6.71 3.75
N THR A 36 -11.03 -6.85 2.59
CA THR A 36 -10.49 -6.38 1.32
C THR A 36 -10.17 -4.89 1.36
N LYS A 37 -11.08 -4.06 1.89
CA LYS A 37 -10.91 -2.59 1.93
C LYS A 37 -9.74 -2.14 2.80
N VAL A 38 -9.53 -2.74 3.97
CA VAL A 38 -8.42 -2.37 4.87
C VAL A 38 -7.07 -2.63 4.18
N PHE A 39 -6.91 -3.79 3.55
CA PHE A 39 -5.67 -4.17 2.88
C PHE A 39 -5.45 -3.36 1.60
N ILE A 40 -6.48 -3.15 0.77
CA ILE A 40 -6.39 -2.25 -0.39
C ILE A 40 -6.00 -0.83 0.05
N GLY A 41 -6.62 -0.29 1.11
CA GLY A 41 -6.29 1.02 1.65
C GLY A 41 -4.85 1.13 2.14
N LEU A 42 -4.36 0.10 2.83
CA LEU A 42 -2.96 -0.01 3.24
C LEU A 42 -2.02 -0.04 2.03
N GLY A 43 -2.34 -0.81 0.98
CA GLY A 43 -1.55 -0.84 -0.25
C GLY A 43 -1.54 0.51 -0.98
N LEU A 44 -2.67 1.21 -1.02
CA LEU A 44 -2.80 2.53 -1.66
C LEU A 44 -2.02 3.62 -0.92
N SER A 45 -1.62 3.43 0.34
CA SER A 45 -0.75 4.40 1.02
C SER A 45 0.61 4.57 0.32
N ALA A 46 1.02 3.58 -0.49
CA ALA A 46 2.23 3.63 -1.31
C ALA A 46 2.12 4.63 -2.48
N VAL A 47 0.93 5.12 -2.84
CA VAL A 47 0.75 6.12 -3.91
C VAL A 47 1.48 7.42 -3.58
N PHE A 48 1.50 7.82 -2.31
CA PHE A 48 2.18 9.05 -1.87
C PHE A 48 3.71 9.00 -2.10
N PRO A 49 4.47 8.02 -1.56
CA PRO A 49 5.91 7.93 -1.83
C PRO A 49 6.23 7.73 -3.30
N VAL A 50 5.42 6.97 -4.04
CA VAL A 50 5.61 6.75 -5.48
C VAL A 50 5.45 8.04 -6.27
N THR A 51 4.41 8.83 -5.98
CA THR A 51 4.19 10.13 -6.64
C THR A 51 5.32 11.10 -6.33
N HIS A 52 5.76 11.18 -5.07
CA HIS A 52 6.91 12.00 -4.70
C HIS A 52 8.19 11.54 -5.41
N LEU A 53 8.41 10.22 -5.52
CA LEU A 53 9.57 9.69 -6.21
C LEU A 53 9.57 10.09 -7.68
N PHE A 54 8.41 9.99 -8.35
CA PHE A 54 8.22 10.41 -9.73
C PHE A 54 8.56 11.89 -9.94
N VAL A 55 8.09 12.77 -9.05
CA VAL A 55 8.35 14.23 -9.12
C VAL A 55 9.83 14.55 -8.87
N THR A 56 10.51 13.81 -8.00
CA THR A 56 11.89 14.13 -7.60
C THR A 56 12.97 13.52 -8.49
N HIS A 57 12.75 12.34 -9.07
CA HIS A 57 13.77 11.61 -9.82
C HIS A 57 13.52 11.58 -11.33
N GLY A 58 12.30 11.89 -11.77
CA GLY A 58 11.91 11.86 -13.19
C GLY A 58 11.68 10.44 -13.73
N PHE A 59 10.78 10.31 -14.69
CA PHE A 59 10.26 9.01 -15.16
C PHE A 59 11.33 8.01 -15.64
N SER A 60 12.32 8.48 -16.42
CA SER A 60 13.37 7.61 -16.98
C SER A 60 14.20 6.94 -15.90
N LYS A 61 14.54 7.67 -14.83
CA LYS A 61 15.29 7.14 -13.69
C LYS A 61 14.47 6.12 -12.89
N LEU A 62 13.17 6.37 -12.71
CA LEU A 62 12.28 5.43 -12.02
C LEU A 62 12.18 4.07 -12.73
N ILE A 63 12.14 4.07 -14.07
CA ILE A 63 12.06 2.83 -14.86
C ILE A 63 13.41 2.12 -14.91
N GLN A 64 14.49 2.83 -15.21
CA GLN A 64 15.79 2.21 -15.47
C GLN A 64 16.54 1.81 -14.21
N GLU A 65 16.42 2.57 -13.13
CA GLU A 65 17.22 2.35 -11.91
C GLU A 65 16.40 1.86 -10.72
N MET A 66 15.12 2.23 -10.64
CA MET A 66 14.31 2.01 -9.42
C MET A 66 13.24 0.93 -9.56
N GLY A 67 13.09 0.34 -10.74
CA GLY A 67 12.19 -0.80 -10.97
C GLY A 67 10.70 -0.48 -10.79
N ILE A 68 10.26 0.75 -11.08
CA ILE A 68 8.85 1.16 -10.87
C ILE A 68 7.85 0.27 -11.61
N GLY A 69 8.25 -0.31 -12.75
CA GLY A 69 7.40 -1.25 -13.50
C GLY A 69 7.05 -2.49 -12.68
N TRP A 70 8.00 -3.03 -11.90
CA TRP A 70 7.76 -4.15 -11.01
C TRP A 70 6.82 -3.78 -9.86
N LEU A 71 6.95 -2.55 -9.34
CA LEU A 71 6.07 -2.04 -8.29
C LEU A 71 4.62 -1.89 -8.77
N ILE A 72 4.42 -1.41 -10.00
CA ILE A 72 3.07 -1.29 -10.58
C ILE A 72 2.48 -2.68 -10.83
N THR A 73 3.25 -3.61 -11.38
CA THR A 73 2.81 -5.00 -11.60
C THR A 73 2.45 -5.69 -10.28
N SER A 74 3.26 -5.54 -9.23
CA SER A 74 2.95 -6.13 -7.92
C SER A 74 1.71 -5.50 -7.28
N GLY A 75 1.53 -4.18 -7.41
CA GLY A 75 0.32 -3.48 -7.02
C GLY A 75 -0.92 -3.99 -7.77
N GLY A 76 -0.79 -4.26 -9.08
CA GLY A 76 -1.85 -4.87 -9.88
C GLY A 76 -2.26 -6.25 -9.37
N PHE A 77 -1.29 -7.14 -9.12
CA PHE A 77 -1.58 -8.46 -8.54
C PHE A 77 -2.17 -8.38 -7.13
N TYR A 78 -1.76 -7.39 -6.33
CA TYR A 78 -2.30 -7.17 -5.00
C TYR A 78 -3.79 -6.82 -5.05
N ILE A 79 -4.19 -5.88 -5.90
CA ILE A 79 -5.60 -5.49 -6.08
C ILE A 79 -6.40 -6.63 -6.69
N PHE A 80 -5.86 -7.30 -7.71
CA PHE A 80 -6.52 -8.44 -8.35
C PHE A 80 -6.79 -9.57 -7.34
N GLY A 81 -5.80 -9.97 -6.55
CA GLY A 81 -5.96 -10.98 -5.52
C GLY A 81 -6.92 -10.57 -4.39
N ALA A 82 -7.04 -9.27 -4.11
CA ALA A 82 -7.98 -8.76 -3.11
C ALA A 82 -9.45 -8.77 -3.58
N LEU A 83 -9.68 -8.81 -4.90
CA LEU A 83 -11.01 -8.81 -5.52
C LEU A 83 -11.55 -10.21 -5.86
N LEU A 84 -10.68 -11.23 -5.87
CA LEU A 84 -11.05 -12.65 -6.00
C LEU A 84 -11.63 -13.20 -4.69
#